data_AF-A0A8X6XPM1-F1
#
_entry.id   AF-A0A8X6XPM1-F1
#
_cell.length_a   1.000
_cell.length_b   1.000
_cell.length_c   1.000
_cell.angle_alpha   90.00
_cell.angle_beta   90.00
_cell.angle_gamma   90.00
#
_symmetry.space_group_name_H-M   'P 1'
#
loop_
_entity.id
_entity.type
_entity.pdbx_description
1 polymer ?
#
loop_
_entity_poly.entity_id
_entity_poly.type
_entity_poly.pdbx_seq_one_letter_code
_entity_poly.pdbx_strand_id
1 'polypeptide(L)'
;MTWHREHRAFVVDEYIHNGGSVITTQRAFRIRFQLGCNDQNGKTIHVWVQNLRATGSAPKKKSPSRSRTVTKLEKMARVRASIEQSPKRSELKHMQLPWDYLIGV
;
A
#
# COMPACT_ATOMS: atom_id res chain seq x y z
N MET A 1 -1.85 -20.40 -1.58
CA MET A 1 -0.44 -20.11 -1.23
C MET A 1 -0.14 -18.60 -1.21
N THR A 2 0.91 -18.18 -0.51
CA THR A 2 1.34 -16.77 -0.45
C THR A 2 2.35 -16.47 -1.56
N TRP A 3 2.00 -15.56 -2.47
CA TRP A 3 2.87 -15.19 -3.58
C TRP A 3 4.00 -14.26 -3.14
N HIS A 4 5.21 -14.80 -2.97
CA HIS A 4 6.43 -14.03 -2.75
C HIS A 4 6.83 -13.17 -3.95
N ARG A 5 7.70 -12.17 -3.71
CA ARG A 5 8.19 -11.25 -4.74
C ARG A 5 8.94 -11.97 -5.85
N GLU A 6 9.71 -12.98 -5.49
CA GLU A 6 10.48 -13.82 -6.42
C GLU A 6 9.58 -14.49 -7.46
N HIS A 7 8.47 -15.09 -7.03
CA HIS A 7 7.48 -15.69 -7.93
C HIS A 7 6.96 -14.68 -8.96
N ARG A 8 6.70 -13.45 -8.53
CA ARG A 8 6.16 -12.39 -9.40
C ARG A 8 7.21 -11.87 -10.38
N ALA A 9 8.44 -11.69 -9.91
CA ALA A 9 9.55 -11.25 -10.75
C ALA A 9 9.80 -12.26 -11.87
N PHE A 10 9.90 -13.55 -11.51
CA PHE A 10 10.07 -14.63 -12.48
C PHE A 10 8.95 -14.64 -13.53
N VAL A 11 7.68 -14.56 -13.09
CA VAL A 11 6.54 -14.59 -14.01
C VAL A 11 6.55 -13.42 -15.00
N VAL A 12 6.90 -12.21 -14.55
CA VAL A 12 6.90 -11.06 -15.45
C VAL A 12 8.08 -11.12 -16.43
N ASP A 13 9.26 -11.51 -15.96
CA ASP A 13 10.45 -11.68 -16.81
C ASP A 13 10.21 -12.73 -17.90
N GLU A 14 9.73 -13.91 -17.49
CA GLU A 14 9.43 -15.03 -18.37
C GLU A 14 8.28 -14.70 -19.35
N TYR A 15 7.29 -13.91 -18.91
CA TYR A 15 6.22 -13.45 -19.79
C TYR A 15 6.71 -12.50 -20.89
N ILE A 16 7.66 -11.62 -20.56
CA ILE A 16 8.27 -10.69 -21.53
C ILE A 16 9.15 -11.48 -22.51
N HIS A 17 9.99 -12.39 -22.00
CA HIS A 17 10.87 -13.23 -22.81
C HIS A 17 10.07 -14.10 -23.81
N ASN A 18 8.97 -14.71 -23.38
CA ASN A 18 8.14 -15.58 -24.22
C ASN A 18 7.15 -14.83 -25.13
N GLY A 19 7.34 -13.53 -25.38
CA GLY A 19 6.47 -12.75 -26.28
C GLY A 19 5.04 -12.57 -25.79
N GLY A 20 4.80 -12.66 -24.48
CA GLY A 20 3.48 -12.47 -23.88
C GLY A 20 2.58 -13.72 -23.86
N SER A 21 3.15 -14.91 -24.07
CA SER A 21 2.38 -16.16 -23.94
C SER A 21 2.17 -16.55 -22.48
N VAL A 22 0.91 -16.60 -22.07
CA VAL A 22 0.50 -16.98 -20.70
C VAL A 22 0.79 -18.45 -20.44
N ILE A 23 0.52 -19.32 -21.42
CA ILE A 23 0.61 -20.77 -21.26
C ILE A 23 2.07 -21.21 -21.06
N THR A 24 3.01 -20.66 -21.84
CA THR A 24 4.44 -20.98 -21.71
C THR A 24 4.99 -20.49 -20.37
N THR A 25 4.63 -19.25 -19.99
CA THR A 25 5.00 -18.66 -18.69
C THR A 25 4.50 -19.52 -17.51
N GLN A 26 3.25 -19.97 -17.57
CA GLN A 26 2.68 -20.85 -16.54
C GLN A 26 3.41 -22.20 -16.47
N ARG A 27 3.71 -22.79 -17.62
CA ARG A 27 4.44 -24.06 -17.69
C ARG A 27 5.84 -23.93 -17.09
N ALA A 28 6.59 -22.90 -17.48
CA ALA A 28 7.92 -22.62 -16.95
C ALA A 28 7.89 -22.39 -15.43
N PHE A 29 6.91 -21.62 -14.95
CA PHE A 29 6.74 -21.36 -13.53
C PHE A 29 6.43 -22.63 -12.73
N ARG A 30 5.54 -23.49 -13.23
CA ARG A 30 5.21 -24.76 -12.57
C ARG A 30 6.43 -25.67 -12.45
N ILE A 31 7.25 -25.75 -13.51
CA ILE A 31 8.50 -26.52 -13.48
C ILE A 31 9.48 -25.94 -12.46
N ARG A 32 9.63 -24.61 -12.44
CA ARG A 32 10.60 -23.93 -11.57
C ARG A 32 10.28 -24.06 -10.08
N PHE A 33 9.01 -23.93 -9.72
CA PHE A 33 8.56 -23.91 -8.31
C PHE A 33 7.89 -25.21 -7.86
N GLN A 34 7.83 -26.24 -8.72
CA GLN A 34 7.23 -27.55 -8.43
C GLN A 34 5.78 -27.46 -7.91
N LEU A 35 5.00 -26.55 -8.50
CA LEU A 35 3.63 -26.28 -8.07
C LEU A 35 2.61 -27.13 -8.82
N GLY A 36 1.56 -27.54 -8.11
CA GLY A 36 0.45 -28.32 -8.66
C GLY A 36 -0.40 -27.54 -9.67
N CYS A 37 -1.27 -28.27 -10.38
CA CYS A 37 -2.05 -27.76 -11.52
C CYS A 37 -2.98 -26.57 -11.21
N ASN A 38 -3.39 -26.40 -9.95
CA ASN A 38 -4.52 -25.53 -9.58
C ASN A 38 -4.16 -24.09 -9.19
N ASP A 39 -2.89 -23.72 -9.15
CA ASP A 39 -2.48 -22.49 -8.45
C ASP A 39 -2.32 -21.24 -9.33
N GLN A 40 -2.30 -21.35 -10.65
CA GLN A 40 -2.08 -20.20 -11.55
C GLN A 40 -3.27 -19.87 -12.45
N ASN A 41 -4.03 -18.86 -12.05
CA ASN A 41 -5.00 -18.21 -12.94
C ASN A 41 -4.29 -17.20 -13.85
N GLY A 42 -4.40 -17.34 -15.17
CA GLY A 42 -3.73 -16.46 -16.15
C GLY A 42 -4.04 -14.96 -15.97
N LYS A 43 -5.23 -14.65 -15.43
CA LYS A 43 -5.62 -13.28 -15.05
C LYS A 43 -4.62 -12.62 -14.09
N THR A 44 -4.05 -13.38 -13.17
CA THR A 44 -3.07 -12.88 -12.19
C THR A 44 -1.76 -12.44 -12.86
N ILE A 45 -1.33 -13.15 -13.90
CA ILE A 45 -0.14 -12.82 -14.69
C ILE A 45 -0.34 -11.47 -15.37
N HIS A 46 -1.49 -11.27 -16.03
CA HIS A 46 -1.82 -9.98 -16.65
C HIS A 46 -1.84 -8.84 -15.64
N VAL A 47 -2.45 -9.03 -14.47
CA VAL A 47 -2.48 -8.00 -13.42
C VAL A 47 -1.06 -7.62 -12.97
N TRP A 48 -0.14 -8.58 -12.80
CA TRP A 48 1.24 -8.27 -12.40
C TRP A 48 2.02 -7.55 -13.50
N VAL A 49 1.86 -7.96 -14.75
CA VAL A 49 2.51 -7.30 -15.89
C VAL A 49 1.97 -5.88 -16.05
N GLN A 50 0.66 -5.68 -15.93
CA GLN A 50 0.03 -4.36 -15.98
C GLN A 50 0.50 -3.46 -14.83
N ASN A 51 0.55 -3.97 -13.60
CA ASN A 51 1.06 -3.23 -12.45
C ASN A 51 2.53 -2.86 -12.60
N LEU A 52 3.36 -3.77 -13.14
CA LEU A 52 4.76 -3.47 -13.43
C LEU A 52 4.87 -2.35 -14.48
N ARG A 53 4.14 -2.44 -15.60
CA ARG A 53 4.17 -1.40 -16.65
C ARG A 53 3.65 -0.05 -16.16
N ALA A 54 2.62 -0.05 -15.32
CA ALA A 54 1.98 1.18 -14.85
C ALA A 54 2.73 1.86 -13.69
N THR A 55 3.35 1.08 -12.79
CA THR A 55 3.91 1.60 -11.51
C THR A 55 5.39 1.27 -11.31
N GLY A 56 5.98 0.42 -12.15
CA GLY A 56 7.34 -0.12 -11.95
C GLY A 56 7.43 -1.16 -10.83
N SER A 57 6.29 -1.65 -10.33
CA SER A 57 6.23 -2.58 -9.19
C SER A 57 5.11 -3.60 -9.38
N ALA A 58 5.46 -4.88 -9.45
CA ALA A 58 4.51 -5.99 -9.54
C ALA A 58 3.62 -6.20 -8.29
N PRO A 59 4.07 -5.97 -7.02
CA PRO A 59 3.19 -6.11 -5.88
C PRO A 59 2.12 -5.01 -5.83
N LYS A 60 0.90 -5.40 -5.46
CA LYS A 60 -0.14 -4.46 -5.02
C LYS A 60 0.47 -3.54 -3.96
N LYS A 61 0.48 -2.23 -4.24
CA LYS A 61 0.83 -1.21 -3.25
C LYS A 61 0.04 -1.54 -1.98
N LYS A 62 0.68 -1.52 -0.80
CA LYS A 62 -0.06 -1.64 0.46
C LYS A 62 -1.21 -0.65 0.34
N SER A 63 -2.45 -1.13 0.44
CA SER A 63 -3.60 -0.25 0.54
C SER A 63 -3.22 0.78 1.60
N PRO A 64 -3.28 2.09 1.33
CA PRO A 64 -3.03 3.06 2.38
C PRO A 64 -4.10 2.79 3.42
N SER A 65 -3.75 2.03 4.45
CA SER A 65 -4.57 1.87 5.64
C SER A 65 -4.89 3.29 6.06
N ARG A 66 -6.19 3.63 6.12
CA ARG A 66 -6.74 4.97 6.41
C ARG A 66 -5.70 5.84 7.08
N SER A 67 -5.03 6.67 6.29
CA SER A 67 -3.94 7.50 6.79
C SER A 67 -4.52 8.47 7.81
N ARG A 68 -4.35 8.16 9.11
CA ARG A 68 -4.64 9.06 10.24
C ARG A 68 -3.95 10.44 10.09
N THR A 69 -3.01 10.53 9.15
CA THR A 69 -2.16 11.68 8.85
C THR A 69 -2.93 12.89 8.29
N VAL A 70 -4.03 12.72 7.55
CA VAL A 70 -4.76 13.88 6.99
C VAL A 70 -5.41 14.71 8.10
N THR A 71 -6.03 14.06 9.09
CA THR A 71 -6.52 14.72 10.32
C THR A 71 -5.38 15.26 11.19
N LYS A 72 -4.15 14.72 11.03
CA LYS A 72 -3.01 15.04 11.89
C LYS A 72 -2.50 16.47 11.66
N LEU A 73 -2.54 17.01 10.44
CA LEU A 73 -1.99 18.35 10.17
C LEU A 73 -2.85 19.45 10.82
N GLU A 74 -4.17 19.40 10.64
CA GLU A 74 -5.10 20.34 11.26
C GLU A 74 -5.07 20.23 12.79
N LYS A 75 -5.03 19.00 13.33
CA LYS A 75 -4.89 18.77 14.76
C LYS A 75 -3.56 19.33 15.29
N MET A 76 -2.46 19.17 14.56
CA MET A 76 -1.15 19.71 14.95
C MET A 76 -1.13 21.24 14.94
N ALA A 77 -1.75 21.88 13.95
CA ALA A 77 -1.88 23.34 13.92
C ALA A 77 -2.67 23.87 15.12
N ARG A 78 -3.77 23.21 15.49
CA ARG A 78 -4.58 23.57 16.68
C ARG A 78 -3.83 23.34 18.00
N VAL A 79 -3.10 22.23 18.12
CA VAL A 79 -2.26 21.96 19.29
C VAL A 79 -1.16 23.01 19.42
N ARG A 80 -0.51 23.39 18.32
CA ARG A 80 0.49 24.47 18.30
C ARG A 80 -0.09 25.80 18.77
N ALA A 81 -1.23 26.22 18.20
CA ALA A 81 -1.91 27.45 18.61
C ALA A 81 -2.31 27.42 20.10
N SER A 82 -2.73 26.27 20.63
CA SER A 82 -3.07 26.13 22.04
C SER A 82 -1.86 26.28 22.97
N ILE A 83 -0.70 25.75 22.57
CA ILE A 83 0.55 25.87 23.33
C ILE A 83 1.01 27.33 23.35
N GLU A 84 0.91 28.04 22.22
CA GLU A 84 1.22 29.48 22.14
C GLU A 84 0.31 30.32 23.05
N GLN A 85 -0.99 30.02 23.10
CA GLN A 85 -1.95 30.74 23.95
C GLN A 85 -1.76 30.46 25.45
N SER A 86 -1.35 29.25 25.84
CA SER A 86 -1.21 28.89 27.25
C SER A 86 -0.05 27.92 27.49
N PRO A 87 1.19 28.42 27.54
CA PRO A 87 2.39 27.57 27.63
C PRO A 87 2.50 26.77 28.94
N LYS A 88 1.76 27.17 29.98
CA LYS A 88 1.79 26.54 31.31
C LYS A 88 0.83 25.35 31.44
N ARG A 89 0.02 25.05 30.42
CA ARG A 89 -0.91 23.91 30.46
C ARG A 89 -0.17 22.61 30.16
N SER A 90 -0.73 21.51 30.65
CA SER A 90 -0.19 20.17 30.38
C SER A 90 -0.51 19.73 28.95
N GLU A 91 0.37 18.89 28.39
CA GLU A 91 0.22 18.35 27.02
C GLU A 91 -1.13 17.66 26.81
N LEU A 92 -1.61 16.92 27.81
CA LEU A 92 -2.92 16.27 27.76
C LEU A 92 -4.06 17.28 27.54
N LYS A 93 -4.02 18.45 28.20
CA LYS A 93 -5.03 19.50 28.00
C LYS A 93 -4.94 20.12 26.61
N HIS A 94 -3.74 20.32 26.07
CA HIS A 94 -3.56 20.81 24.68
C HIS A 94 -4.10 19.82 23.64
N MET A 95 -3.98 18.52 23.90
CA MET A 95 -4.47 17.47 23.00
C MET A 95 -5.97 17.25 23.09
N GLN A 96 -6.58 17.59 24.23
CA GLN A 96 -7.96 17.26 24.53
C GLN A 96 -8.96 18.26 23.95
N LEU A 97 -8.60 19.54 23.75
CA LEU A 97 -9.53 20.62 23.34
C LEU A 97 -10.49 20.22 22.21
N PRO A 98 -11.77 19.96 22.55
CA PRO A 98 -12.87 19.78 21.62
C PRO A 98 -13.91 20.88 21.86
N TRP A 99 -14.14 21.75 20.88
CA TRP A 99 -15.30 22.67 20.80
C TRP A 99 -15.46 23.80 21.83
N ASP A 100 -14.85 23.76 23.01
CA ASP A 100 -15.13 24.75 24.08
C ASP A 100 -14.53 26.16 23.86
N TYR A 101 -13.77 26.38 22.78
CA TYR A 101 -13.16 27.69 22.45
C TYR A 101 -13.85 28.38 21.24
N LEU A 102 -15.17 28.21 21.09
CA LEU A 102 -15.99 28.96 20.13
C LEU A 102 -17.10 29.81 20.76
N ILE A 103 -17.17 29.91 22.09
CA ILE A 103 -18.08 30.83 22.76
C ILE A 103 -17.27 31.70 23.73
N GLY A 104 -16.67 32.75 23.18
CA GLY A 104 -16.22 33.92 23.91
C GLY A 104 -17.00 35.13 23.40
N VAL A 105 -18.19 35.34 23.97
CA VAL A 105 -18.79 36.67 24.15
C VAL A 105 -18.25 37.21 25.47
#